data_AF-S6SJV0-F1
#
_entry.id   AF-S6SJV0-F1
#
_cell.length_a   1.000
_cell.length_b   1.000
_cell.length_c   1.000
_cell.angle_alpha   90.00
_cell.angle_beta   90.00
_cell.angle_gamma   90.00
#
_symmetry.space_group_name_H-M   'P 1'
#
loop_
_entity.id
_entity.type
_entity.pdbx_description
1 polymer ?
#
loop_
_entity_poly.entity_id
_entity_poly.type
_entity_poly.pdbx_seq_one_letter_code
_entity_poly.pdbx_strand_id
1 'polypeptide(L)'
;AAGVGILACAVASPSDKVKCMVVAGIAACGVAMGANYYYDYRRSKYSNTAQRLQLMNDDVKADTEKVAQRTYTLQQVINDDKERIAGIQKSIKTKTLDKAKAQQEIASVDSNLAQMNKDLTGMRSKVAEYKKTADLERASNGGTQVTAIDGEISKMNSKVASLQKEVDGLYSQRQAITLG
;
A
#
# COMPACT_ATOMS: atom_id res chain seq x y z
N ALA A 1 7.78 -19.86 10.19
CA ALA A 1 7.96 -18.63 10.97
C ALA A 1 7.65 -17.42 10.08
N ALA A 2 6.37 -17.03 10.01
CA ALA A 2 5.92 -15.79 9.36
C ALA A 2 5.38 -14.90 10.47
N GLY A 3 6.10 -13.86 10.84
CA GLY A 3 5.71 -12.99 11.97
C GLY A 3 6.85 -12.21 12.62
N VAL A 4 8.11 -12.57 12.35
CA VAL A 4 9.25 -11.91 13.03
C VAL A 4 9.58 -10.52 12.46
N GLY A 5 9.16 -10.21 11.22
CA GLY A 5 9.48 -8.93 10.58
C GLY A 5 8.70 -7.73 11.13
N ILE A 6 7.45 -7.91 11.58
CA ILE A 6 6.62 -6.81 12.10
C ILE A 6 6.90 -6.55 13.58
N LEU A 7 7.25 -7.61 14.34
CA LEU A 7 7.49 -7.52 15.78
C LEU A 7 8.79 -6.77 16.14
N ALA A 8 9.81 -6.80 15.27
CA ALA A 8 11.06 -6.07 15.52
C ALA A 8 10.88 -4.55 15.51
N CYS A 9 9.92 -4.01 14.75
CA CYS A 9 9.65 -2.57 14.74
C CYS A 9 8.73 -2.11 15.89
N ALA A 10 8.05 -3.05 16.58
CA ALA A 10 7.12 -2.71 17.67
C ALA A 10 7.82 -2.25 18.96
N VAL A 11 9.13 -2.47 19.09
CA VAL A 11 9.95 -2.13 20.28
C VAL A 11 10.80 -0.85 20.12
N ALA A 12 10.83 -0.21 18.94
CA ALA A 12 11.62 1.00 18.72
C ALA A 12 10.93 2.28 19.28
N SER A 13 11.65 3.38 19.45
CA SER A 13 11.08 4.71 19.77
C SER A 13 9.99 5.08 18.74
N PRO A 14 8.95 5.88 19.06
CA PRO A 14 7.84 6.17 18.12
C PRO A 14 8.31 6.65 16.74
N SER A 15 9.33 7.52 16.71
CA SER A 15 9.99 8.03 15.50
C SER A 15 10.82 6.99 14.74
N ASP A 16 11.31 5.95 15.41
CA ASP A 16 12.07 4.84 14.84
C ASP A 16 11.15 3.69 14.40
N LYS A 17 9.97 3.51 15.03
CA LYS A 17 8.95 2.55 14.62
C LYS A 17 8.44 2.87 13.21
N VAL A 18 8.13 4.13 12.96
CA VAL A 18 7.60 4.60 11.67
C VAL A 18 8.63 4.39 10.56
N LYS A 19 9.90 4.75 10.80
CA LYS A 19 11.01 4.48 9.86
C LYS A 19 11.22 2.99 9.59
N CYS A 20 11.18 2.16 10.62
CA CYS A 20 11.31 0.71 10.51
C CYS A 20 10.15 0.08 9.71
N MET A 21 8.92 0.60 9.89
CA MET A 21 7.73 0.14 9.18
C MET A 21 7.69 0.58 7.70
N VAL A 22 8.24 1.74 7.34
CA VAL A 22 8.38 2.16 5.92
C VAL A 22 9.28 1.21 5.15
N VAL A 23 10.45 0.89 5.73
CA VAL A 23 11.50 0.07 5.08
C VAL A 23 11.05 -1.36 4.85
N ALA A 24 10.12 -1.89 5.66
CA ALA A 24 9.45 -3.16 5.39
C ALA A 24 8.43 -3.03 4.23
N GLY A 25 8.91 -2.62 3.05
CA GLY A 25 8.13 -2.53 1.80
C GLY A 25 7.25 -3.76 1.61
N ILE A 26 6.06 -3.60 1.00
CA ILE A 26 5.22 -4.77 0.76
C ILE A 26 5.82 -5.63 -0.36
N ALA A 27 6.79 -6.48 -0.04
CA ALA A 27 7.16 -7.60 -0.91
C ALA A 27 6.00 -8.60 -1.07
N ALA A 28 5.01 -8.55 -0.16
CA ALA A 28 3.86 -9.44 -0.07
C ALA A 28 2.65 -9.10 -0.98
N CYS A 29 2.60 -7.95 -1.66
CA CYS A 29 1.52 -7.63 -2.61
C CYS A 29 1.79 -8.16 -4.03
N GLY A 30 2.91 -8.86 -4.25
CA GLY A 30 3.25 -9.48 -5.53
C GLY A 30 3.03 -10.99 -5.49
N VAL A 31 1.91 -11.46 -6.04
CA VAL A 31 1.90 -12.79 -6.66
C VAL A 31 2.36 -12.57 -8.09
N ALA A 32 3.59 -12.98 -8.41
CA ALA A 32 4.16 -12.86 -9.77
C ALA A 32 3.47 -13.76 -10.82
N MET A 33 2.33 -14.34 -10.46
CA MET A 33 1.51 -15.21 -11.29
C MET A 33 0.37 -14.36 -11.83
N GLY A 34 0.56 -13.75 -13.00
CA GLY A 34 -0.45 -12.90 -13.63
C GLY A 34 -1.82 -13.59 -13.70
N ALA A 35 -2.90 -12.80 -13.77
CA ALA A 35 -4.27 -13.27 -13.61
C ALA A 35 -4.63 -14.57 -14.36
N ASN A 36 -4.13 -14.76 -15.59
CA ASN A 36 -4.34 -16.00 -16.35
C ASN A 36 -3.69 -17.22 -15.69
N TYR A 37 -2.43 -17.09 -15.24
CA TYR A 37 -1.74 -18.17 -14.53
C TYR A 37 -2.45 -18.48 -13.21
N TYR A 38 -2.79 -17.46 -12.42
CA TYR A 38 -3.49 -17.65 -11.15
C TYR A 38 -4.84 -18.34 -11.34
N TYR A 39 -5.60 -17.94 -12.36
CA TYR A 39 -6.85 -18.55 -12.78
C TYR A 39 -6.68 -20.02 -13.20
N ASP A 40 -5.76 -20.30 -14.12
CA ASP A 40 -5.51 -21.66 -14.64
C ASP A 40 -4.99 -22.60 -13.55
N TYR A 41 -4.06 -22.13 -12.72
CA TYR A 41 -3.53 -22.88 -11.58
C TYR A 41 -4.66 -23.32 -10.65
N ARG A 42 -5.57 -22.43 -10.29
CA ARG A 42 -6.70 -22.75 -9.41
C ARG A 42 -7.68 -23.72 -10.04
N ARG A 43 -7.97 -23.61 -11.34
CA ARG A 43 -8.81 -24.59 -12.05
C ARG A 43 -8.15 -25.97 -12.14
N SER A 44 -6.83 -26.03 -12.27
CA SER A 44 -6.09 -27.30 -12.28
C SER A 44 -6.10 -28.03 -10.93
N LYS A 45 -6.14 -27.28 -9.83
CA LYS A 45 -6.09 -27.81 -8.46
C LYS A 45 -7.48 -28.12 -7.89
N TYR A 46 -8.50 -27.37 -8.28
CA TYR A 46 -9.85 -27.48 -7.74
C TYR A 46 -10.86 -27.73 -8.86
N SER A 47 -11.36 -28.96 -8.95
CA SER A 47 -12.42 -29.36 -9.88
C SER A 47 -13.78 -28.76 -9.49
N ASN A 48 -13.98 -28.44 -8.20
CA ASN A 48 -15.20 -27.82 -7.69
C ASN A 48 -15.13 -26.28 -7.77
N THR A 49 -16.04 -25.68 -8.56
CA THR A 49 -16.14 -24.22 -8.73
C THR A 49 -16.43 -23.48 -7.42
N ALA A 50 -17.30 -24.00 -6.55
CA ALA A 50 -17.63 -23.34 -5.30
C ALA A 50 -16.43 -23.28 -4.35
N GLN A 51 -15.67 -24.38 -4.24
CA GLN A 51 -14.44 -24.41 -3.45
C GLN A 51 -13.38 -23.45 -4.01
N ARG A 52 -13.22 -23.43 -5.35
CA ARG A 52 -12.28 -22.52 -6.04
C ARG A 52 -12.59 -21.06 -5.74
N LEU A 53 -13.86 -20.67 -5.85
CA LEU A 53 -14.30 -19.29 -5.64
C LEU A 53 -14.24 -18.89 -4.16
N GLN A 54 -14.57 -19.80 -3.25
CA GLN A 54 -14.42 -19.55 -1.81
C GLN A 54 -12.95 -19.24 -1.46
N LEU A 55 -12.02 -20.06 -1.92
CA LEU A 55 -10.60 -19.82 -1.71
C LEU A 55 -10.13 -18.52 -2.35
N MET A 56 -10.72 -18.12 -3.48
CA MET A 56 -10.36 -16.86 -4.13
C MET A 56 -10.85 -15.68 -3.30
N ASN A 57 -12.07 -15.76 -2.78
CA ASN A 57 -12.62 -14.78 -1.85
C ASN A 57 -11.75 -14.64 -0.59
N ASP A 58 -11.29 -15.76 -0.03
CA ASP A 58 -10.41 -15.76 1.15
C ASP A 58 -9.06 -15.08 0.85
N ASP A 59 -8.45 -15.38 -0.31
CA ASP A 59 -7.21 -14.73 -0.74
C ASP A 59 -7.39 -13.21 -0.92
N VAL A 60 -8.46 -12.80 -1.62
CA VAL A 60 -8.76 -11.37 -1.86
C VAL A 60 -9.00 -10.66 -0.54
N LYS A 61 -9.74 -11.27 0.38
CA LYS A 61 -10.00 -10.73 1.71
C LYS A 61 -8.71 -10.57 2.52
N ALA A 62 -7.89 -11.61 2.58
CA ALA A 62 -6.61 -11.58 3.30
C ALA A 62 -5.67 -10.49 2.75
N ASP A 63 -5.59 -10.36 1.42
CA ASP A 63 -4.78 -9.31 0.80
C ASP A 63 -5.42 -7.92 0.96
N THR A 64 -6.74 -7.82 1.05
CA THR A 64 -7.44 -6.56 1.37
C THR A 64 -7.09 -6.07 2.77
N GLU A 65 -7.00 -7.00 3.74
CA GLU A 65 -6.57 -6.71 5.10
C GLU A 65 -5.10 -6.27 5.15
N LYS A 66 -4.20 -6.93 4.39
CA LYS A 66 -2.80 -6.49 4.28
C LYS A 66 -2.67 -5.09 3.67
N VAL A 67 -3.43 -4.80 2.60
CA VAL A 67 -3.49 -3.47 2.00
C VAL A 67 -3.98 -2.46 3.03
N ALA A 68 -5.02 -2.79 3.80
CA ALA A 68 -5.52 -1.91 4.87
C ALA A 68 -4.46 -1.60 5.93
N GLN A 69 -3.74 -2.61 6.41
CA GLN A 69 -2.69 -2.44 7.42
C GLN A 69 -1.53 -1.58 6.90
N ARG A 70 -1.12 -1.79 5.64
CA ARG A 70 -0.09 -0.94 5.03
C ARG A 70 -0.60 0.48 4.82
N THR A 71 -1.84 0.67 4.35
CA THR A 71 -2.43 2.00 4.22
C THR A 71 -2.35 2.73 5.55
N TYR A 72 -2.79 2.12 6.65
CA TYR A 72 -2.69 2.73 7.99
C TYR A 72 -1.26 3.12 8.36
N THR A 73 -0.29 2.22 8.11
CA THR A 73 1.13 2.48 8.35
C THR A 73 1.63 3.69 7.56
N LEU A 74 1.34 3.73 6.26
CA LEU A 74 1.79 4.81 5.38
C LEU A 74 1.09 6.13 5.72
N GLN A 75 -0.16 6.11 6.18
CA GLN A 75 -0.86 7.31 6.67
C GLN A 75 -0.13 7.93 7.88
N GLN A 76 0.39 7.12 8.80
CA GLN A 76 1.20 7.64 9.91
C GLN A 76 2.47 8.34 9.40
N VAL A 77 3.17 7.70 8.47
CA VAL A 77 4.39 8.27 7.84
C VAL A 77 4.07 9.58 7.11
N ILE A 78 2.96 9.62 6.38
CA ILE A 78 2.49 10.81 5.67
C ILE A 78 2.23 11.96 6.67
N ASN A 79 1.64 11.67 7.83
CA ASN A 79 1.39 12.68 8.85
C ASN A 79 2.70 13.20 9.45
N ASP A 80 3.63 12.32 9.80
CA ASP A 80 4.96 12.70 10.29
C ASP A 80 5.71 13.57 9.25
N ASP A 81 5.65 13.21 7.96
CA ASP A 81 6.30 13.96 6.90
C ASP A 81 5.63 15.33 6.66
N LYS A 82 4.30 15.42 6.77
CA LYS A 82 3.58 16.70 6.73
C LYS A 82 4.00 17.61 7.89
N GLU A 83 4.15 17.07 9.09
CA GLU A 83 4.63 17.83 10.26
C GLU A 83 6.06 18.35 10.06
N ARG A 84 6.96 17.51 9.52
CA ARG A 84 8.33 17.92 9.14
C ARG A 84 8.31 19.07 8.14
N ILE A 85 7.56 18.95 7.05
CA ILE A 85 7.38 20.00 6.04
C ILE A 85 6.87 21.29 6.68
N ALA A 86 5.84 21.21 7.53
CA ALA A 86 5.28 22.37 8.21
C ALA A 86 6.31 23.05 9.13
N GLY A 87 7.12 22.26 9.83
CA GLY A 87 8.24 22.74 10.64
C GLY A 87 9.27 23.51 9.81
N ILE A 88 9.70 22.95 8.69
CA ILE A 88 10.63 23.60 7.74
C ILE A 88 10.03 24.91 7.22
N GLN A 89 8.77 24.91 6.79
CA GLN A 89 8.09 26.11 6.31
C GLN A 89 8.03 27.20 7.39
N LYS A 90 7.81 26.83 8.65
CA LYS A 90 7.83 27.77 9.77
C LYS A 90 9.23 28.34 10.01
N SER A 91 10.28 27.52 9.94
CA SER A 91 11.66 27.97 10.06
C SER A 91 12.07 28.92 8.93
N ILE A 92 11.61 28.68 7.69
CA ILE A 92 11.77 29.60 6.55
C ILE A 92 11.12 30.95 6.87
N LYS A 93 9.83 30.94 7.27
CA LYS A 93 9.07 32.18 7.57
C LYS A 93 9.70 32.99 8.69
N THR A 94 10.24 32.32 9.71
CA THR A 94 10.88 32.95 10.87
C THR A 94 12.36 33.26 10.66
N LYS A 95 12.93 32.94 9.48
CA LYS A 95 14.37 33.11 9.16
C LYS A 95 15.31 32.40 10.15
N THR A 96 14.86 31.29 10.73
CA THR A 96 15.61 30.46 11.69
C THR A 96 16.05 29.13 11.07
N LEU A 97 15.97 29.01 9.75
CA LEU A 97 16.24 27.76 9.04
C LEU A 97 17.72 27.35 9.14
N ASP A 98 17.95 26.16 9.69
CA ASP A 98 19.18 25.41 9.44
C ASP A 98 19.04 24.67 8.09
N LYS A 99 19.76 25.16 7.07
CA LYS A 99 19.65 24.64 5.71
C LYS A 99 20.16 23.20 5.60
N ALA A 100 21.23 22.83 6.30
CA ALA A 100 21.79 21.49 6.22
C ALA A 100 20.83 20.46 6.84
N LYS A 101 20.25 20.80 8.00
CA LYS A 101 19.22 19.96 8.63
C LYS A 101 17.97 19.86 7.77
N ALA A 102 17.48 20.97 7.21
CA ALA A 102 16.30 20.97 6.35
C ALA A 102 16.51 20.13 5.08
N GLN A 103 17.70 20.16 4.48
CA GLN A 103 18.04 19.30 3.34
C GLN A 103 17.95 17.81 3.69
N GLN A 104 18.45 17.41 4.87
CA GLN A 104 18.35 16.02 5.32
C GLN A 104 16.91 15.58 5.57
N GLU A 105 16.11 16.44 6.21
CA GLU A 105 14.69 16.17 6.46
C GLU A 105 13.91 16.04 5.14
N ILE A 106 14.17 16.94 4.18
CA ILE A 106 13.59 16.87 2.84
C ILE A 106 13.99 15.58 2.11
N ALA A 107 15.27 15.18 2.16
CA ALA A 107 15.72 13.94 1.53
C ALA A 107 15.03 12.70 2.14
N SER A 108 14.75 12.73 3.45
CA SER A 108 13.98 11.67 4.12
C SER A 108 12.53 11.61 3.59
N VAL A 109 11.87 12.76 3.45
CA VAL A 109 10.51 12.84 2.88
C VAL A 109 10.49 12.32 1.44
N ASP A 110 11.49 12.69 0.63
CA ASP A 110 11.61 12.24 -0.76
C ASP A 110 11.78 10.72 -0.85
N SER A 111 12.58 10.13 0.04
CA SER A 111 12.72 8.66 0.13
C SER A 111 11.41 7.98 0.54
N ASN A 112 10.66 8.55 1.49
CA ASN A 112 9.36 8.02 1.91
C ASN A 112 8.35 8.07 0.76
N LEU A 113 8.28 9.18 0.03
CA LEU A 113 7.43 9.33 -1.16
C LEU A 113 7.77 8.31 -2.24
N ALA A 114 9.06 8.05 -2.49
CA ALA A 114 9.48 7.03 -3.45
C ALA A 114 8.98 5.62 -3.04
N GLN A 115 9.11 5.27 -1.76
CA GLN A 115 8.63 3.99 -1.25
C GLN A 115 7.10 3.88 -1.30
N MET A 116 6.37 4.94 -0.93
CA MET A 116 4.91 4.99 -1.02
C MET A 116 4.42 4.77 -2.46
N ASN A 117 5.08 5.39 -3.45
CA ASN A 117 4.75 5.20 -4.86
C ASN A 117 4.97 3.76 -5.34
N LYS A 118 6.04 3.12 -4.87
CA LYS A 118 6.30 1.70 -5.14
C LYS A 118 5.22 0.80 -4.55
N ASP A 119 4.84 1.04 -3.29
CA ASP A 119 3.77 0.30 -2.62
C ASP A 119 2.43 0.48 -3.35
N LEU A 120 2.07 1.72 -3.72
CA LEU A 120 0.86 2.04 -4.48
C LEU A 120 0.81 1.32 -5.82
N THR A 121 1.94 1.25 -6.53
CA THR A 121 2.06 0.50 -7.79
C THR A 121 1.76 -0.98 -7.58
N GLY A 122 2.36 -1.59 -6.55
CA GLY A 122 2.12 -2.99 -6.20
C GLY A 122 0.65 -3.26 -5.84
N MET A 123 0.06 -2.42 -4.99
CA MET A 123 -1.36 -2.56 -4.61
C MET A 123 -2.31 -2.42 -5.80
N ARG A 124 -2.03 -1.49 -6.72
CA ARG A 124 -2.81 -1.32 -7.96
C ARG A 124 -2.72 -2.53 -8.87
N SER A 125 -1.52 -3.08 -9.07
CA SER A 125 -1.33 -4.30 -9.87
C SER A 125 -2.19 -5.44 -9.31
N LYS A 126 -2.15 -5.61 -7.99
CA LYS A 126 -2.92 -6.63 -7.29
C LYS A 126 -4.43 -6.47 -7.46
N VAL A 127 -4.95 -5.25 -7.33
CA VAL A 127 -6.37 -4.93 -7.61
C VAL A 127 -6.71 -5.29 -9.06
N ALA A 128 -5.86 -4.93 -10.02
CA ALA A 128 -6.09 -5.22 -11.44
C ALA A 128 -6.09 -6.72 -11.75
N GLU A 129 -5.17 -7.48 -11.16
CA GLU A 129 -5.10 -8.94 -11.28
C GLU A 129 -6.35 -9.62 -10.73
N TYR A 130 -6.84 -9.19 -9.56
CA TYR A 130 -8.06 -9.75 -8.98
C TYR A 130 -9.30 -9.40 -9.80
N LYS A 131 -9.42 -8.17 -10.30
CA LYS A 131 -10.49 -7.78 -11.23
C LYS A 131 -10.50 -8.69 -12.46
N LYS A 132 -9.35 -8.83 -13.12
CA LYS A 132 -9.22 -9.68 -14.30
C LYS A 132 -9.55 -11.15 -14.00
N THR A 133 -9.13 -11.68 -12.85
CA THR A 133 -9.46 -13.05 -12.45
C THR A 133 -10.97 -13.20 -12.19
N ALA A 134 -11.60 -12.24 -11.52
CA ALA A 134 -13.04 -12.25 -11.26
C ALA A 134 -13.84 -12.20 -12.58
N ASP A 135 -13.36 -11.45 -13.57
CA ASP A 135 -13.97 -11.40 -14.90
C ASP A 135 -13.89 -12.75 -15.63
N LEU A 136 -12.75 -13.44 -15.56
CA LEU A 136 -12.58 -14.79 -16.12
C LEU A 136 -13.51 -15.83 -15.45
N GLU A 137 -13.65 -15.76 -14.13
CA GLU A 137 -14.57 -16.60 -13.36
C GLU A 137 -16.04 -16.33 -13.73
N ARG A 138 -16.41 -15.05 -13.92
CA ARG A 138 -17.75 -14.64 -14.34
C ARG A 138 -18.10 -15.20 -15.72
N ALA A 139 -17.16 -15.11 -16.66
CA ALA A 139 -17.32 -15.67 -18.01
C ALA A 139 -17.45 -17.21 -18.02
N SER A 140 -17.03 -17.88 -16.95
CA SER A 140 -16.99 -19.35 -16.83
C SER A 140 -18.09 -19.93 -15.91
N ASN A 141 -19.22 -19.25 -15.78
CA ASN A 141 -20.35 -19.61 -14.91
C ASN A 141 -20.06 -19.57 -13.40
N GLY A 142 -19.19 -18.67 -12.94
CA GLY A 142 -18.83 -18.53 -11.52
C GLY A 142 -19.97 -18.13 -10.56
N GLY A 143 -21.13 -17.71 -11.06
CA GLY A 143 -22.32 -17.48 -10.25
C GLY A 143 -22.17 -16.37 -9.18
N THR A 144 -22.98 -16.46 -8.11
CA THR A 144 -23.14 -15.41 -7.08
C THR A 144 -21.92 -15.21 -6.17
N GLN A 145 -21.01 -16.19 -6.10
CA GLN A 145 -19.79 -16.10 -5.28
C GLN A 145 -18.80 -15.06 -5.83
N VAL A 146 -18.86 -14.76 -7.12
CA VAL A 146 -18.06 -13.69 -7.75
C VAL A 146 -18.46 -12.31 -7.18
N THR A 147 -19.72 -12.11 -6.77
CA THR A 147 -20.16 -10.84 -6.19
C THR A 147 -19.50 -10.55 -4.83
N ALA A 148 -19.25 -11.57 -4.01
CA ALA A 148 -18.53 -11.40 -2.74
C ALA A 148 -17.07 -10.98 -3.00
N ILE A 149 -16.43 -11.62 -3.97
CA ILE A 149 -15.09 -11.29 -4.45
C ILE A 149 -15.03 -9.83 -4.95
N ASP A 150 -16.00 -9.40 -5.76
CA ASP A 150 -16.11 -8.01 -6.25
C ASP A 150 -16.21 -7.01 -5.10
N GLY A 151 -16.94 -7.36 -4.04
CA GLY A 151 -17.05 -6.57 -2.82
C GLY A 151 -15.70 -6.34 -2.15
N GLU A 152 -14.90 -7.40 -1.97
CA GLU A 152 -13.57 -7.28 -1.37
C GLU A 152 -12.58 -6.53 -2.28
N ILE A 153 -12.62 -6.77 -3.60
CA ILE A 153 -11.85 -6.00 -4.59
C ILE A 153 -12.17 -4.51 -4.50
N SER A 154 -13.45 -4.15 -4.38
CA SER A 154 -13.89 -2.76 -4.26
C SER A 154 -13.39 -2.09 -2.97
N LYS A 155 -13.42 -2.82 -1.85
CA LYS A 155 -12.83 -2.36 -0.58
C LYS A 155 -11.32 -2.13 -0.71
N MET A 156 -10.60 -3.07 -1.30
CA MET A 156 -9.17 -2.94 -1.56
C MET A 156 -8.88 -1.70 -2.43
N ASN A 157 -9.58 -1.57 -3.56
CA ASN A 157 -9.43 -0.45 -4.48
C ASN A 157 -9.68 0.91 -3.81
N SER A 158 -10.71 1.00 -2.97
CA SER A 158 -11.03 2.23 -2.24
C SER A 158 -9.92 2.65 -1.28
N LYS A 159 -9.29 1.69 -0.58
CA LYS A 159 -8.14 1.95 0.29
C LYS A 159 -6.92 2.45 -0.49
N VAL A 160 -6.64 1.83 -1.63
CA VAL A 160 -5.54 2.24 -2.53
C VAL A 160 -5.78 3.66 -3.06
N ALA A 161 -7.00 3.98 -3.47
CA ALA A 161 -7.36 5.31 -3.97
C ALA A 161 -7.24 6.38 -2.87
N SER A 162 -7.68 6.08 -1.64
CA SER A 162 -7.51 6.99 -0.50
C SER A 162 -6.04 7.26 -0.21
N LEU A 163 -5.22 6.21 -0.14
CA LEU A 163 -3.79 6.34 0.09
C LEU A 163 -3.11 7.17 -1.01
N GLN A 164 -3.46 6.96 -2.29
CA GLN A 164 -2.94 7.75 -3.39
C GLN A 164 -3.19 9.24 -3.18
N LYS A 165 -4.41 9.63 -2.82
CA LYS A 165 -4.77 11.04 -2.60
C LYS A 165 -3.92 11.66 -1.49
N GLU A 166 -3.61 10.91 -0.44
CA GLU A 166 -2.77 11.39 0.65
C GLU A 166 -1.30 11.55 0.24
N VAL A 167 -0.78 10.61 -0.56
CA VAL A 167 0.56 10.68 -1.13
C VAL A 167 0.69 11.87 -2.09
N ASP A 168 -0.31 12.11 -2.94
CA ASP A 168 -0.35 13.28 -3.84
C ASP A 168 -0.38 14.60 -3.06
N GLY A 169 -1.12 14.63 -1.96
CA GLY A 169 -1.17 15.77 -1.04
C GLY A 169 0.19 16.04 -0.40
N LEU A 170 0.89 15.00 0.07
CA LEU A 170 2.24 15.12 0.64
C LEU A 170 3.23 15.60 -0.43
N TYR A 171 3.20 15.00 -1.63
CA TYR A 171 4.05 15.40 -2.75
C TYR A 171 3.87 16.87 -3.10
N SER A 172 2.62 17.36 -3.16
CA SER A 172 2.32 18.77 -3.45
C SER A 172 2.92 19.71 -2.40
N GLN A 173 2.80 19.36 -1.11
CA GLN A 173 3.38 20.16 -0.02
C GLN A 173 4.91 20.17 -0.08
N ARG A 174 5.52 19.03 -0.41
CA ARG A 174 6.96 18.89 -0.57
C ARG A 174 7.49 19.73 -1.74
N GLN A 175 6.79 19.74 -2.88
CA GLN A 175 7.18 20.55 -4.06
C GLN A 175 7.13 22.06 -3.78
N ALA A 176 6.28 22.50 -2.85
CA ALA A 176 6.19 23.90 -2.47
C ALA A 176 7.38 24.40 -1.62
N ILE A 177 8.24 23.52 -1.11
CA ILE A 177 9.45 23.91 -0.36
C ILE A 177 10.63 24.09 -1.33
N THR A 178 11.18 25.30 -1.33
CA THR A 178 12.47 25.61 -1.93
C THR A 178 13.41 26.12 -0.84
N LEU A 179 14.64 25.59 -0.79
CA LEU A 179 15.62 25.95 0.24
C LEU A 179 16.64 26.99 -0.25
N GLY A 180 16.35 27.64 -1.38
CA GLY A 180 17.22 28.61 -2.04
C GLY A 180 18.39 27.98 -2.76
#